data_AF-K2SBM4-F1
#
_entry.id   AF-K2SBM4-F1
#
_cell.length_a   1.000
_cell.length_b   1.000
_cell.length_c   1.000
_cell.angle_alpha   90.00
_cell.angle_beta   90.00
_cell.angle_gamma   90.00
#
_symmetry.space_group_name_H-M   'P 1'
#
loop_
_entity.id
_entity.type
_entity.pdbx_description
1 polymer ?
#
loop_
_entity_poly.entity_id
_entity_poly.type
_entity_poly.pdbx_seq_one_letter_code
_entity_poly.pdbx_strand_id
1 'polypeptide(L)'
;MGHNALVFCGSGILEWVAANEILSNYPEKGTYFRVTDLTDRPRTREKSLWPESTTAVPALSILSGIDLTSGTVEDTMERLKERVPDIQTVGHFFYYAYKFHPGFPTETEIDLQMSRTGFGALEALAPKISYVVFPTGPKMDRPESV
;
A
#
# COMPACT_ATOMS: atom_id res chain seq x y z
N MET A 1 -13.55 0.12 17.73
CA MET A 1 -12.35 0.88 17.33
C MET A 1 -12.26 0.81 15.82
N GLY A 2 -11.85 1.89 15.15
CA GLY A 2 -11.69 1.89 13.70
C GLY A 2 -10.58 0.93 13.23
N HIS A 3 -10.32 0.93 11.94
CA HIS A 3 -9.30 0.12 11.29
C HIS A 3 -7.95 0.85 11.20
N ASN A 4 -6.87 0.07 11.26
CA ASN A 4 -5.53 0.49 10.87
C ASN A 4 -5.31 0.07 9.41
N ALA A 5 -5.07 1.05 8.55
CA ALA A 5 -4.87 0.84 7.12
C ALA A 5 -3.37 0.87 6.77
N LEU A 6 -2.97 -0.03 5.88
CA LEU A 6 -1.69 0.03 5.19
C LEU A 6 -1.94 0.23 3.69
N VAL A 7 -1.30 1.23 3.09
CA VAL A 7 -1.40 1.53 1.65
C VAL A 7 -0.03 1.34 1.03
N PHE A 8 0.07 0.49 0.01
CA PHE A 8 1.31 0.21 -0.71
C PHE A 8 1.26 0.81 -2.12
N CYS A 9 2.15 1.77 -2.44
CA CYS A 9 2.40 2.18 -3.83
C CYS A 9 3.67 3.03 -4.02
N GLY A 10 4.31 2.91 -5.18
CA GLY A 10 5.47 3.72 -5.56
C GLY A 10 5.20 5.21 -5.88
N SER A 11 4.00 5.76 -5.60
CA SER A 11 3.49 7.14 -5.84
C SER A 11 2.27 7.30 -6.78
N GLY A 12 1.38 6.32 -6.87
CA GLY A 12 0.27 6.29 -7.83
C GLY A 12 -0.99 7.05 -7.39
N ILE A 13 -1.85 7.38 -8.37
CA ILE A 13 -3.12 8.12 -8.13
C ILE A 13 -4.08 7.37 -7.21
N LEU A 14 -4.17 6.04 -7.31
CA LEU A 14 -5.06 5.23 -6.47
C LEU A 14 -4.63 5.23 -5.00
N GLU A 15 -3.32 5.19 -4.76
CA GLU A 15 -2.74 5.34 -3.42
C GLU A 15 -3.02 6.71 -2.85
N TRP A 16 -2.80 7.76 -3.64
CA TRP A 16 -3.14 9.11 -3.24
C TRP A 16 -4.61 9.27 -2.83
N VAL A 17 -5.53 8.76 -3.65
CA VAL A 17 -6.98 8.83 -3.40
C VAL A 17 -7.35 8.03 -2.15
N ALA A 18 -6.87 6.79 -2.00
CA ALA A 18 -7.21 5.96 -0.85
C ALA A 18 -6.76 6.60 0.47
N ALA A 19 -5.52 7.10 0.54
CA ALA A 19 -5.04 7.82 1.71
C ALA A 19 -5.84 9.10 1.96
N ASN A 20 -6.18 9.86 0.92
CA ASN A 20 -6.99 11.08 1.04
C ASN A 20 -8.40 10.79 1.59
N GLU A 21 -9.07 9.77 1.07
CA GLU A 21 -10.42 9.38 1.52
C GLU A 21 -10.40 8.90 2.97
N ILE A 22 -9.42 8.06 3.34
CA ILE A 22 -9.24 7.63 4.73
C ILE A 22 -9.05 8.85 5.65
N LEU A 23 -8.16 9.77 5.29
CA LEU A 23 -7.90 10.98 6.07
C LEU A 23 -9.09 11.95 6.09
N SER A 24 -9.97 11.88 5.10
CA SER A 24 -11.21 12.65 5.03
C SER A 24 -12.35 12.01 5.84
N ASN A 25 -12.06 11.00 6.66
CA ASN A 25 -13.05 10.25 7.44
C ASN A 25 -14.10 9.52 6.57
N TYR A 26 -13.74 9.11 5.37
CA TYR A 26 -14.60 8.24 4.57
C TYR A 26 -14.56 6.79 5.09
N PRO A 27 -15.66 6.02 5.00
CA PRO A 27 -17.03 6.45 4.66
C PRO A 27 -17.73 7.22 5.78
N GLU A 28 -17.27 7.06 7.02
CA GLU A 28 -17.75 7.83 8.16
C GLU A 28 -16.65 8.01 9.23
N LYS A 29 -16.87 8.98 10.12
CA LYS A 29 -15.91 9.29 11.18
C LYS A 29 -15.68 8.09 12.08
N GLY A 30 -14.41 7.76 12.29
CA GLY A 30 -14.00 6.65 13.14
C GLY A 30 -13.93 5.30 12.43
N THR A 31 -14.24 5.21 11.12
CA THR A 31 -13.95 3.98 10.35
C THR A 31 -12.47 3.65 10.38
N TYR A 32 -11.59 4.65 10.26
CA TYR A 32 -10.15 4.50 10.41
C TYR A 32 -9.65 5.34 11.57
N PHE A 33 -8.60 4.86 12.24
CA PHE A 33 -7.87 5.66 13.23
C PHE A 33 -6.42 5.93 12.80
N ARG A 34 -5.91 5.14 11.85
CA ARG A 34 -4.55 5.26 11.32
C ARG A 34 -4.52 4.82 9.86
N VAL A 35 -3.68 5.48 9.08
CA VAL A 35 -3.19 5.02 7.78
C VAL A 35 -1.67 5.17 7.72
N THR A 36 -1.02 4.09 7.30
CA THR A 36 0.41 4.11 6.95
C THR A 36 0.53 3.98 5.44
N ASP A 37 1.05 5.02 4.81
CA ASP A 37 1.35 5.08 3.39
C ASP A 37 2.82 4.67 3.14
N LEU A 38 3.01 3.67 2.28
CA LEU A 38 4.32 3.12 1.93
C LEU A 38 4.67 3.49 0.50
N THR A 39 5.80 4.20 0.34
CA THR A 39 6.30 4.62 -0.96
C THR A 39 7.70 4.09 -1.22
N ASP A 40 8.02 3.80 -2.49
CA ASP A 40 9.41 3.59 -2.90
C ASP A 40 10.14 4.94 -2.93
N ARG A 41 9.58 5.91 -3.65
CA ARG A 41 10.18 7.25 -3.81
C ARG A 41 9.91 8.15 -2.60
N PRO A 42 10.83 9.07 -2.25
CA PRO A 42 10.60 10.06 -1.19
C PRO A 42 9.33 10.89 -1.43
N ARG A 43 8.46 10.95 -0.42
CA ARG A 43 7.28 11.82 -0.39
C ARG A 43 7.23 12.54 0.96
N THR A 44 6.98 13.85 0.90
CA THR A 44 6.72 14.64 2.12
C THR A 44 5.22 14.89 2.24
N ARG A 45 4.77 15.17 3.45
CA ARG A 45 3.36 15.48 3.74
C ARG A 45 2.90 16.73 2.98
N GLU A 46 3.73 17.76 2.91
CA GLU A 46 3.39 19.03 2.26
C GLU A 46 3.14 18.82 0.77
N LYS A 47 3.91 17.91 0.14
CA LYS A 47 3.76 17.57 -1.28
C LYS A 47 2.59 16.63 -1.54
N SER A 48 2.08 15.93 -0.53
CA SER A 48 0.94 15.06 -0.71
C SER A 48 -0.38 15.82 -0.75
N LEU A 49 -0.46 17.05 -0.24
CA LEU A 49 -1.71 17.83 -0.21
C LEU A 49 -2.88 17.10 0.49
N TRP A 50 -2.58 16.13 1.35
CA TRP A 50 -3.58 15.43 2.15
C TRP A 50 -4.06 16.29 3.32
N PRO A 51 -5.23 15.99 3.90
CA PRO A 51 -5.76 16.71 5.05
C PRO A 51 -4.75 16.82 6.20
N GLU A 52 -4.77 17.97 6.89
CA GLU A 52 -3.88 18.21 8.02
C GLU A 52 -4.20 17.31 9.22
N SER A 53 -3.16 16.99 9.98
CA SER A 53 -3.30 16.12 11.14
C SER A 53 -4.07 16.85 12.24
N THR A 54 -5.23 16.34 12.62
CA THR A 54 -6.01 16.82 13.76
C THR A 54 -6.49 15.65 14.60
N THR A 55 -6.98 15.88 15.82
CA THR A 55 -7.59 14.81 16.64
C THR A 55 -8.89 14.24 16.04
N ALA A 56 -9.45 14.90 15.01
CA ALA A 56 -10.63 14.46 14.30
C ALA A 56 -10.31 13.68 13.01
N VAL A 57 -9.04 13.58 12.62
CA VAL A 57 -8.56 12.94 11.39
C VAL A 57 -7.71 11.72 11.78
N PRO A 58 -7.76 10.60 11.03
CA PRO A 58 -6.88 9.45 11.27
C PRO A 58 -5.39 9.84 11.26
N ALA A 59 -4.59 9.19 12.08
CA ALA A 59 -3.15 9.42 12.10
C ALA A 59 -2.51 8.96 10.78
N LEU A 60 -1.69 9.81 10.16
CA LEU A 60 -0.94 9.49 8.94
C LEU A 60 0.53 9.20 9.28
N SER A 61 1.06 8.12 8.72
CA SER A 61 2.51 7.87 8.63
C SER A 61 2.89 7.68 7.16
N ILE A 62 3.94 8.36 6.69
CA ILE A 62 4.48 8.19 5.33
C ILE A 62 5.86 7.56 5.46
N LEU A 63 6.06 6.39 4.86
CA LEU A 63 7.32 5.64 4.91
C LEU A 63 7.84 5.42 3.49
N SER A 64 8.89 6.16 3.13
CA SER A 64 9.54 6.03 1.83
C SER A 64 10.66 4.98 1.81
N GLY A 65 11.08 4.54 0.63
CA GLY A 65 12.15 3.56 0.44
C GLY A 65 11.72 2.10 0.66
N ILE A 66 10.43 1.79 0.54
CA ILE A 66 9.95 0.40 0.53
C ILE A 66 9.85 -0.09 -0.92
N ASP A 67 10.95 -0.64 -1.43
CA ASP A 67 11.02 -1.26 -2.75
C ASP A 67 10.56 -2.73 -2.68
N LEU A 68 9.51 -3.06 -3.44
CA LEU A 68 8.99 -4.43 -3.59
C LEU A 68 9.58 -5.16 -4.80
N THR A 69 10.34 -4.46 -5.65
CA THR A 69 10.91 -5.01 -6.90
C THR A 69 12.24 -5.72 -6.67
N SER A 70 12.79 -5.59 -5.47
CA SER A 70 14.05 -6.20 -5.05
C SER A 70 13.93 -6.77 -3.64
N GLY A 71 14.81 -7.72 -3.30
CA GLY A 71 14.84 -8.39 -2.00
C GLY A 71 13.85 -9.54 -1.87
N THR A 72 13.85 -10.17 -0.70
CA THR A 72 12.97 -11.29 -0.37
C THR A 72 11.75 -10.86 0.45
N VAL A 73 10.84 -11.81 0.71
CA VAL A 73 9.74 -11.63 1.65
C VAL A 73 10.28 -11.27 3.03
N GLU A 74 11.32 -11.96 3.49
CA GLU A 74 11.96 -11.75 4.79
C GLU A 74 12.59 -10.36 4.92
N ASP A 75 13.31 -9.90 3.88
CA ASP A 75 13.88 -8.53 3.86
C ASP A 75 12.78 -7.47 4.02
N THR A 76 11.66 -7.68 3.32
CA THR A 76 10.50 -6.79 3.40
C THR A 76 9.83 -6.88 4.76
N MET A 77 9.70 -8.08 5.33
CA MET A 77 9.17 -8.27 6.68
C MET A 77 9.97 -7.51 7.72
N GLU A 78 11.30 -7.62 7.70
CA GLU A 78 12.16 -6.93 8.66
C GLU A 78 11.98 -5.40 8.56
N ARG A 79 12.01 -4.86 7.33
CA ARG A 79 11.81 -3.43 7.08
C ARG A 79 10.43 -2.95 7.56
N LEU A 80 9.38 -3.71 7.28
CA LEU A 80 8.03 -3.34 7.69
C LEU A 80 7.86 -3.45 9.21
N LYS A 81 8.41 -4.48 9.83
CA LYS A 81 8.37 -4.66 11.29
C LYS A 81 9.10 -3.55 12.04
N GLU A 82 10.22 -3.06 11.49
CA GLU A 82 10.99 -1.96 12.06
C GLU A 82 10.27 -0.61 11.90
N ARG A 83 9.66 -0.36 10.73
CA ARG A 83 9.25 0.99 10.33
C ARG A 83 7.76 1.25 10.42
N VAL A 84 6.91 0.23 10.33
CA VAL A 84 5.45 0.38 10.39
C VAL A 84 4.99 0.27 11.84
N PRO A 85 4.50 1.37 12.45
CA PRO A 85 4.01 1.33 13.81
C PRO A 85 2.79 0.42 13.91
N ASP A 86 2.80 -0.45 14.92
CA ASP A 86 1.68 -1.35 15.22
C ASP A 86 1.25 -2.23 14.04
N ILE A 87 2.17 -2.71 13.20
CA ILE A 87 1.85 -3.50 11.99
C ILE A 87 0.94 -4.71 12.28
N GLN A 88 1.07 -5.32 13.46
CA GLN A 88 0.22 -6.42 13.92
C GLN A 88 -1.26 -6.06 14.07
N THR A 89 -1.58 -4.77 14.08
CA THR A 89 -2.94 -4.24 14.16
C THR A 89 -3.53 -3.85 12.81
N VAL A 90 -2.74 -3.89 11.73
CA VAL A 90 -3.21 -3.64 10.37
C VAL A 90 -4.34 -4.61 10.07
N GLY A 91 -5.50 -4.05 9.71
CA GLY A 91 -6.70 -4.81 9.37
C GLY A 91 -7.08 -4.65 7.90
N HIS A 92 -6.82 -3.48 7.33
CA HIS A 92 -7.16 -3.16 5.95
C HIS A 92 -5.89 -2.93 5.15
N PHE A 93 -5.77 -3.63 4.03
CA PHE A 93 -4.63 -3.54 3.15
C PHE A 93 -5.01 -3.06 1.76
N PHE A 94 -4.39 -1.99 1.30
CA PHE A 94 -4.57 -1.44 -0.05
C PHE A 94 -3.29 -1.64 -0.85
N TYR A 95 -3.25 -2.67 -1.69
CA TYR A 95 -2.13 -2.95 -2.57
C TYR A 95 -2.35 -2.27 -3.92
N TYR A 96 -1.57 -1.24 -4.21
CA TYR A 96 -1.62 -0.49 -5.47
C TYR A 96 -0.28 -0.46 -6.21
N ALA A 97 0.65 -1.35 -5.85
CA ALA A 97 1.96 -1.39 -6.46
C ALA A 97 1.89 -2.07 -7.85
N TYR A 98 2.47 -1.41 -8.85
CA TYR A 98 2.58 -1.88 -10.23
C TYR A 98 3.83 -1.29 -10.85
N LYS A 99 4.53 -2.06 -11.68
CA LYS A 99 5.70 -1.59 -12.42
C LYS A 99 5.58 -1.96 -13.90
N PHE A 100 5.24 -0.95 -14.70
CA PHE A 100 5.20 -1.10 -16.15
C PHE A 100 6.52 -1.61 -16.73
N HIS A 101 6.41 -2.57 -17.63
CA HIS A 101 7.51 -3.01 -18.47
C HIS A 101 7.01 -3.31 -19.89
N PRO A 102 7.74 -2.90 -20.96
CA PRO A 102 7.27 -3.06 -22.34
C PRO A 102 7.11 -4.53 -22.77
N GLY A 103 7.95 -5.42 -22.23
CA GLY A 103 7.83 -6.87 -22.42
C GLY A 103 6.84 -7.48 -21.41
N PHE A 104 5.75 -8.04 -21.90
CA PHE A 104 4.66 -8.58 -21.07
C PHE A 104 5.07 -9.72 -20.12
N PRO A 105 5.87 -10.73 -20.54
CA PRO A 105 6.33 -11.76 -19.61
C PRO A 105 7.16 -11.17 -18.46
N THR A 106 7.99 -10.18 -18.75
CA THR A 106 8.81 -9.50 -17.75
C THR A 106 7.97 -8.60 -16.84
N GLU A 107 6.99 -7.86 -17.36
CA GLU A 107 6.00 -7.11 -16.56
C GLU A 107 5.32 -8.05 -15.57
N THR A 108 4.82 -9.19 -16.08
CA THR A 108 4.14 -10.20 -15.27
C THR A 108 5.03 -10.75 -14.16
N GLU A 109 6.28 -11.11 -14.46
CA GLU A 109 7.20 -11.62 -13.44
C GLU A 109 7.50 -10.58 -12.36
N ILE A 110 7.73 -9.33 -12.76
CA ILE A 110 7.99 -8.23 -11.82
C ILE A 110 6.79 -8.00 -10.90
N ASP A 111 5.59 -7.83 -11.45
CA ASP A 111 4.39 -7.55 -10.66
C ASP A 111 3.98 -8.76 -9.80
N LEU A 112 4.17 -9.98 -10.30
CA LEU A 112 3.97 -11.20 -9.52
C LEU A 112 4.94 -11.27 -8.34
N GLN A 113 6.22 -10.99 -8.57
CA GLN A 113 7.22 -10.94 -7.50
C GLN A 113 6.85 -9.88 -6.46
N MET A 114 6.52 -8.65 -6.89
CA MET A 114 6.11 -7.57 -5.99
C MET A 114 4.90 -7.96 -5.14
N SER A 115 3.90 -8.62 -5.75
CA SER A 115 2.71 -9.08 -5.04
C SER A 115 3.06 -10.16 -4.02
N ARG A 116 3.87 -11.16 -4.39
CA ARG A 116 4.34 -12.21 -3.46
C ARG A 116 5.09 -11.61 -2.27
N THR A 117 5.98 -10.66 -2.52
CA THR A 117 6.75 -9.99 -1.48
C THR A 117 5.85 -9.19 -0.53
N GLY A 118 4.97 -8.34 -1.08
CA GLY A 118 4.08 -7.49 -0.29
C GLY A 118 3.05 -8.28 0.52
N PHE A 119 2.36 -9.23 -0.12
CA PHE A 119 1.37 -10.09 0.54
C PHE A 119 2.01 -11.06 1.53
N GLY A 120 3.11 -11.72 1.16
CA GLY A 120 3.79 -12.67 2.05
C GLY A 120 4.29 -12.00 3.32
N ALA A 121 4.87 -10.80 3.21
CA ALA A 121 5.33 -10.07 4.38
C ALA A 121 4.17 -9.66 5.29
N LEU A 122 3.05 -9.25 4.68
CA LEU A 122 1.92 -8.76 5.43
C LEU A 122 1.10 -9.88 6.07
N GLU A 123 0.95 -11.03 5.41
CA GLU A 123 0.34 -12.24 5.97
C GLU A 123 1.07 -12.70 7.23
N ALA A 124 2.41 -12.63 7.23
CA ALA A 124 3.23 -13.00 8.38
C ALA A 124 3.15 -11.98 9.54
N LEU A 125 3.01 -10.68 9.25
CA LEU A 125 3.15 -9.61 10.25
C LEU A 125 1.81 -9.05 10.77
N ALA A 126 0.74 -9.14 10.00
CA ALA A 126 -0.54 -8.50 10.29
C ALA A 126 -1.67 -9.55 10.44
N PRO A 127 -1.72 -10.27 11.57
CA PRO A 127 -2.69 -11.35 11.80
C PRO A 127 -4.15 -10.87 11.91
N LYS A 128 -4.39 -9.55 11.91
CA LYS A 128 -5.74 -8.96 11.99
C LYS A 128 -6.28 -8.53 10.62
N ILE A 129 -5.57 -8.81 9.54
CA ILE A 129 -6.06 -8.48 8.20
C ILE A 129 -7.39 -9.16 7.93
N SER A 130 -8.36 -8.34 7.56
CA SER A 130 -9.73 -8.74 7.27
C SER A 130 -10.23 -8.18 5.94
N TYR A 131 -9.51 -7.23 5.34
CA TYR A 131 -9.90 -6.59 4.10
C TYR A 131 -8.70 -6.25 3.23
N VAL A 132 -8.79 -6.57 1.95
CA VAL A 132 -7.74 -6.32 0.96
C VAL A 132 -8.35 -5.67 -0.28
N VAL A 133 -7.72 -4.61 -0.77
CA VAL A 133 -7.99 -4.04 -2.09
C VAL A 133 -6.78 -4.34 -2.99
N PHE A 134 -7.04 -5.03 -4.10
CA PHE A 134 -6.05 -5.40 -5.11
C PHE A 134 -6.65 -5.11 -6.49
N PRO A 135 -6.62 -3.84 -6.94
CA PRO A 135 -7.13 -3.51 -8.26
C PRO A 135 -6.14 -4.02 -9.31
N THR A 136 -6.68 -4.59 -10.36
CA THR A 136 -5.90 -5.03 -11.52
C THR A 136 -5.94 -3.92 -12.57
N GLY A 137 -6.67 -4.10 -13.65
CA GLY A 137 -6.86 -3.08 -14.66
C GLY A 137 -7.74 -3.59 -15.81
N PRO A 138 -8.05 -2.74 -16.78
CA PRO A 138 -8.92 -3.10 -17.89
C PRO A 138 -8.26 -4.03 -18.93
N LYS A 139 -6.99 -4.43 -18.73
CA LYS A 139 -6.22 -5.30 -19.66
C LYS A 139 -6.70 -6.77 -19.62
N MET A 140 -8.01 -7.00 -19.66
CA MET A 140 -8.63 -8.33 -19.56
C MET A 140 -8.54 -9.13 -20.87
N ASP A 141 -8.55 -8.45 -22.02
CA ASP A 141 -8.35 -9.04 -23.34
C ASP A 141 -7.18 -8.35 -24.03
N ARG A 142 -6.03 -9.03 -24.09
CA ARG A 142 -5.02 -8.72 -25.11
C ARG A 142 -4.87 -9.97 -25.98
N PRO A 143 -5.12 -9.87 -27.30
CA PRO A 143 -4.87 -10.99 -28.18
C PRO A 143 -3.41 -11.42 -28.03
N GLU A 144 -3.21 -12.72 -27.82
CA GLU A 144 -1.88 -13.31 -27.89
C GLU A 144 -1.27 -12.95 -29.25
N SER A 145 -0.05 -12.43 -29.23
CA SER A 145 0.80 -12.14 -30.40
C SER A 145 0.35 -11.03 -31.36
N VAL A 146 1.13 -9.93 -31.38
CA VAL A 146 1.66 -9.34 -32.62
C VAL A 146 3.15 -9.13 -32.41
#